data_AF-A0A9D6QPQ9-F1
#
_entry.id   AF-A0A9D6QPQ9-F1
#
_cell.length_a   1.000
_cell.length_b   1.000
_cell.length_c   1.000
_cell.angle_alpha   90.00
_cell.angle_beta   90.00
_cell.angle_gamma   90.00
#
_symmetry.space_group_name_H-M   'P 1'
#
loop_
_entity.id
_entity.type
_entity.pdbx_description
1 polymer ?
#
loop_
_entity_poly.entity_id
_entity_poly.type
_entity_poly.pdbx_seq_one_letter_code
_entity_poly.pdbx_strand_id
1 'polypeptide(L)'
;MNLVFAGTPAFAIPALAALLRAGHRVRAVYTQPDRPAGRGRKLSASPVKQFALEHGLEIQQPQKLTGEENKLREYAPQAIIVIAYGLLLPPSVLAIPDLGCINVHASLLPRWRGAAPIPRAIEAGDSMTGVSIMQMEAGLDTGPVWTQTQTPIHDNDNAQTLHDRLSALGAETLLTTLEQIIQGKLKPHTQNAAQACYAKKLRKDESALAWSQPAKLLHRKIRALNPWPVASTIWKGKTIRLWNVAQ
;
A
#
# COMPACT_ATOMS: atom_id res chain seq x y z
N MET A 1 -7.78 -2.74 21.10
CA MET A 1 -6.89 -3.91 20.92
C MET A 1 -5.43 -3.50 21.09
N ASN A 2 -4.55 -4.42 21.49
CA ASN A 2 -3.09 -4.23 21.38
C ASN A 2 -2.64 -4.58 19.97
N LEU A 3 -1.99 -3.63 19.28
CA LEU A 3 -1.58 -3.75 17.89
C LEU A 3 -0.10 -3.43 17.73
N VAL A 4 0.52 -4.03 16.74
CA VAL A 4 1.74 -3.50 16.11
C VAL A 4 1.37 -3.00 14.73
N PHE A 5 1.91 -1.86 14.34
CA PHE A 5 1.69 -1.28 13.01
C PHE A 5 2.98 -1.38 12.19
N ALA A 6 2.90 -1.81 10.93
CA ALA A 6 4.04 -1.90 10.03
C ALA A 6 3.73 -1.17 8.71
N GLY A 7 4.39 -0.04 8.46
CA GLY A 7 4.17 0.75 7.25
C GLY A 7 5.26 1.79 7.03
N THR A 8 5.38 2.28 5.80
CA THR A 8 6.46 3.21 5.42
C THR A 8 5.96 4.50 4.77
N PRO A 9 5.21 4.47 3.64
CA PRO A 9 4.85 5.68 2.92
C PRO A 9 3.64 6.39 3.53
N ALA A 10 3.35 7.60 3.04
CA ALA A 10 2.20 8.39 3.46
C ALA A 10 0.85 7.67 3.31
N PHE A 11 0.74 6.71 2.37
CA PHE A 11 -0.45 5.85 2.21
C PHE A 11 -0.89 5.15 3.51
N ALA A 12 0.05 4.86 4.41
CA ALA A 12 -0.20 4.15 5.65
C ALA A 12 -0.68 5.07 6.79
N ILE A 13 -0.46 6.39 6.67
CA ILE A 13 -0.72 7.35 7.75
C ILE A 13 -2.21 7.41 8.12
N PRO A 14 -3.17 7.53 7.18
CA PRO A 14 -4.59 7.63 7.55
C PRO A 14 -5.07 6.43 8.38
N ALA A 15 -4.60 5.23 8.05
CA ALA A 15 -4.92 4.03 8.81
C ALA A 15 -4.30 4.03 10.22
N LEU A 16 -3.02 4.39 10.36
CA LEU A 16 -2.39 4.53 11.68
C LEU A 16 -3.13 5.57 12.54
N ALA A 17 -3.44 6.74 11.98
CA ALA A 17 -4.20 7.79 12.65
C ALA A 17 -5.60 7.32 13.05
N ALA A 18 -6.29 6.57 12.18
CA ALA A 18 -7.60 6.01 12.45
C ALA A 18 -7.58 5.01 13.60
N LEU A 19 -6.58 4.11 13.64
CA LEU A 19 -6.40 3.15 14.74
C LEU A 19 -6.20 3.84 16.09
N LEU A 20 -5.38 4.89 16.14
CA LEU A 20 -5.16 5.66 17.37
C LEU A 20 -6.44 6.37 17.82
N ARG A 21 -7.15 7.03 16.90
CA ARG A 21 -8.42 7.72 17.20
C ARG A 21 -9.51 6.77 17.71
N ALA A 22 -9.55 5.55 17.17
CA ALA A 22 -10.47 4.50 17.62
C ALA A 22 -10.08 3.87 18.97
N GLY A 23 -9.01 4.34 19.63
CA GLY A 23 -8.59 3.88 20.95
C GLY A 23 -7.83 2.56 20.95
N HIS A 24 -7.35 2.09 19.79
CA HIS A 24 -6.44 0.94 19.77
C HIS A 24 -5.07 1.32 20.36
N ARG A 25 -4.47 0.38 21.08
CA ARG A 25 -3.13 0.52 21.66
C ARG A 25 -2.08 0.05 20.66
N VAL A 26 -1.52 0.98 19.88
CA VAL A 26 -0.38 0.70 19.00
C VAL A 26 0.89 0.67 19.85
N ARG A 27 1.40 -0.54 20.11
CA ARG A 27 2.54 -0.79 21.01
C ARG A 27 3.89 -0.46 20.37
N ALA A 28 3.99 -0.64 19.05
CA ALA A 28 5.15 -0.26 18.26
C ALA A 28 4.77 0.00 16.79
N VAL A 29 5.54 0.88 16.16
CA VAL A 29 5.48 1.20 14.73
C VAL A 29 6.76 0.72 14.05
N TYR A 30 6.62 -0.28 13.19
CA TYR A 30 7.66 -0.77 12.30
C TYR A 30 7.64 0.01 10.99
N THR A 31 8.78 0.58 10.60
CA THR A 31 8.96 1.28 9.32
C THR A 31 10.32 0.95 8.74
N GLN A 32 10.49 1.10 7.42
CA GLN A 32 11.81 0.95 6.80
C GLN A 32 12.86 1.86 7.47
N PRO A 33 14.13 1.42 7.52
CA PRO A 33 15.25 2.30 7.87
C PRO A 33 15.27 3.57 7.04
N ASP A 34 15.75 4.66 7.62
CA ASP A 34 15.88 5.94 6.93
C ASP A 34 16.78 5.78 5.71
N ARG A 35 16.38 6.39 4.59
CA ARG A 35 17.13 6.31 3.33
C ARG A 35 17.38 7.71 2.77
N PRO A 36 18.48 7.90 2.05
CA PRO A 36 18.74 9.12 1.29
C PRO A 36 17.60 9.43 0.31
N ALA A 37 17.01 10.61 0.39
CA ALA A 37 15.90 11.04 -0.47
C ALA A 37 16.10 12.47 -1.01
N GLY A 38 15.34 12.82 -2.06
CA GLY A 38 15.33 14.16 -2.65
C GLY A 38 16.64 14.60 -3.33
N ARG A 39 16.68 15.87 -3.76
CA ARG A 39 17.89 16.51 -4.30
C ARG A 39 18.88 16.71 -3.13
N GLY A 40 20.11 16.22 -3.27
CA GLY A 40 21.13 16.27 -2.22
C GLY A 40 21.19 15.03 -1.31
N ARG A 41 20.27 14.05 -1.48
CA ARG A 41 20.33 12.71 -0.86
C ARG A 41 20.59 12.74 0.66
N LYS A 42 19.97 13.69 1.37
CA LYS A 42 20.02 13.69 2.84
C LYS A 42 19.20 12.52 3.37
N LEU A 43 19.63 11.93 4.48
CA LEU A 43 18.84 10.93 5.21
C LEU A 43 17.50 11.57 5.59
N SER A 44 16.41 10.94 5.15
CA SER A 44 15.05 11.38 5.46
C SER A 44 14.34 10.26 6.20
N ALA A 45 13.69 10.62 7.31
CA ALA A 45 12.72 9.78 7.96
C ALA A 45 11.57 9.46 6.99
N SER A 46 10.98 8.26 7.13
CA SER A 46 9.77 7.91 6.39
C SER A 46 8.58 8.74 6.88
N PRO A 47 7.53 8.94 6.05
CA PRO A 47 6.30 9.58 6.49
C PRO A 47 5.68 8.93 7.74
N VAL A 48 5.67 7.60 7.81
CA VAL A 48 5.16 6.88 9.00
C VAL A 48 6.05 7.11 10.23
N LYS A 49 7.38 7.16 10.07
CA LYS A 49 8.30 7.47 11.18
C LYS A 49 8.03 8.87 11.74
N GLN A 50 7.89 9.87 10.87
CA GLN A 50 7.61 11.25 11.28
C GLN A 50 6.31 11.31 12.08
N PHE A 51 5.23 10.73 11.55
CA PHE A 51 3.96 10.65 12.24
C PHE A 51 4.07 9.94 13.60
N ALA A 52 4.78 8.81 13.67
CA ALA A 52 4.97 8.05 14.90
C ALA A 52 5.73 8.85 15.98
N LEU A 53 6.77 9.60 15.59
CA LEU A 53 7.52 10.49 16.49
C LEU A 53 6.62 11.60 17.06
N GLU A 54 5.82 12.24 16.20
CA GLU A 54 4.88 13.30 16.60
C GLU A 54 3.83 12.82 17.61
N HIS A 55 3.50 11.53 17.59
CA HIS A 55 2.51 10.92 18.48
C HIS A 55 3.15 10.14 19.64
N GLY A 56 4.47 10.23 19.83
CA GLY A 56 5.18 9.57 20.94
C GLY A 56 5.13 8.03 20.88
N LEU A 57 5.02 7.45 19.69
CA LEU A 57 4.96 6.00 19.52
C LEU A 57 6.37 5.39 19.50
N GLU A 58 6.51 4.17 20.02
CA GLU A 58 7.76 3.40 19.90
C GLU A 58 8.00 3.00 18.44
N ILE A 59 9.23 3.16 17.96
CA ILE A 59 9.59 2.95 16.56
C ILE A 59 10.64 1.85 16.44
N GLN A 60 10.42 0.94 15.49
CA GLN A 60 11.34 -0.13 15.14
C GLN A 60 11.70 -0.02 13.64
N GLN A 61 13.00 -0.07 13.32
CA GLN A 61 13.51 0.06 11.95
C GLN A 61 14.47 -1.07 11.57
N PRO A 62 14.07 -2.35 11.67
CA PRO A 62 14.94 -3.44 11.30
C PRO A 62 15.18 -3.44 9.78
N GLN A 63 16.35 -3.91 9.35
CA GLN A 63 16.62 -4.10 7.92
C GLN A 63 15.86 -5.29 7.32
N LYS A 64 15.54 -6.29 8.17
CA LYS A 64 14.78 -7.50 7.85
C LYS A 64 14.03 -7.94 9.12
N LEU A 65 12.89 -8.61 8.98
CA LEU A 65 12.14 -9.09 10.14
C LEU A 65 12.65 -10.42 10.72
N THR A 66 13.52 -11.13 10.02
CA THR A 66 14.18 -12.33 10.57
C THR A 66 15.07 -11.95 11.75
N GLY A 67 14.78 -12.49 12.93
CA GLY A 67 15.45 -12.16 14.19
C GLY A 67 14.67 -11.20 15.09
N GLU A 68 13.59 -10.58 14.58
CA GLU A 68 12.76 -9.63 15.33
C GLU A 68 11.66 -10.32 16.18
N GLU A 69 11.56 -11.65 16.12
CA GLU A 69 10.44 -12.40 16.69
C GLU A 69 10.29 -12.18 18.21
N ASN A 70 11.40 -12.19 18.94
CA ASN A 70 11.37 -12.01 20.40
C ASN A 70 10.87 -10.61 20.76
N LYS A 71 11.38 -9.58 20.07
CA LYS A 71 10.96 -8.19 20.29
C LYS A 71 9.48 -8.00 19.94
N LEU A 72 9.04 -8.58 18.83
CA LEU A 72 7.63 -8.55 18.44
C LEU A 72 6.70 -9.21 19.48
N ARG A 73 7.12 -10.34 20.07
CA ARG A 73 6.37 -11.02 21.13
C ARG A 73 6.26 -10.20 22.42
N GLU A 74 7.28 -9.41 22.78
CA GLU A 74 7.24 -8.51 23.95
C GLU A 74 6.08 -7.51 23.88
N TYR A 75 5.67 -7.10 22.68
CA TYR A 75 4.52 -6.20 22.51
C TYR A 75 3.17 -6.88 22.71
N ALA A 76 3.13 -8.21 22.77
CA ALA A 76 1.91 -9.03 22.84
C ALA A 76 0.80 -8.54 21.86
N PRO A 77 1.09 -8.43 20.55
CA PRO A 77 0.11 -7.93 19.59
C PRO A 77 -1.01 -8.94 19.39
N GLN A 78 -2.26 -8.47 19.44
CA GLN A 78 -3.41 -9.28 19.01
C GLN A 78 -3.48 -9.39 17.49
N ALA A 79 -3.02 -8.35 16.78
CA ALA A 79 -2.86 -8.32 15.34
C ALA A 79 -1.66 -7.43 14.97
N ILE A 80 -1.02 -7.73 13.85
CA ILE A 80 -0.06 -6.84 13.20
C ILE A 80 -0.75 -6.24 11.97
N ILE A 81 -0.91 -4.92 11.94
CA ILE A 81 -1.49 -4.20 10.80
C ILE A 81 -0.36 -3.82 9.85
N VAL A 82 -0.43 -4.27 8.61
CA VAL A 82 0.62 -4.07 7.59
C VAL A 82 0.08 -3.23 6.44
N ILE A 83 0.77 -2.15 6.09
CA ILE A 83 0.36 -1.25 5.00
C ILE A 83 1.60 -0.70 4.30
N ALA A 84 1.85 -1.15 3.07
CA ALA A 84 2.97 -0.69 2.25
C ALA A 84 4.33 -0.68 3.00
N TYR A 85 4.60 -1.74 3.78
CA TYR A 85 5.78 -1.82 4.65
C TYR A 85 7.09 -2.08 3.87
N GLY A 86 7.04 -2.93 2.85
CA GLY A 86 8.17 -3.19 1.95
C GLY A 86 9.22 -4.18 2.45
N LEU A 87 9.03 -4.80 3.62
CA LEU A 87 9.78 -6.00 4.04
C LEU A 87 8.87 -7.23 3.95
N LEU A 88 9.48 -8.38 3.69
CA LEU A 88 8.81 -9.67 3.78
C LEU A 88 8.60 -10.04 5.25
N LEU A 89 7.40 -10.51 5.59
CA LEU A 89 7.11 -11.09 6.89
C LEU A 89 7.39 -12.60 6.83
N PRO A 90 8.41 -13.12 7.52
CA PRO A 90 8.66 -14.56 7.55
C PRO A 90 7.52 -15.29 8.29
N PRO A 91 7.31 -16.60 8.03
CA PRO A 91 6.28 -17.39 8.71
C PRO A 91 6.35 -17.30 10.25
N SER A 92 7.56 -17.19 10.80
CA SER A 92 7.80 -17.02 12.23
C SER A 92 7.18 -15.74 12.81
N VAL A 93 7.08 -14.67 12.01
CA VAL A 93 6.43 -13.41 12.38
C VAL A 93 4.93 -13.44 12.12
N LEU A 94 4.51 -14.05 11.00
CA LEU A 94 3.09 -14.20 10.65
C LEU A 94 2.30 -14.94 11.75
N ALA A 95 2.96 -15.87 12.44
CA ALA A 95 2.38 -16.70 13.50
C ALA A 95 2.41 -16.06 14.91
N ILE A 96 2.97 -14.87 15.10
CA ILE A 96 3.08 -14.23 16.43
C ILE A 96 1.71 -13.80 16.98
N PRO A 97 0.94 -12.94 16.28
CA PRO A 97 -0.37 -12.50 16.77
C PRO A 97 -1.46 -13.55 16.56
N ASP A 98 -2.39 -13.67 17.50
CA ASP A 98 -3.51 -14.62 17.43
C ASP A 98 -4.44 -14.36 16.22
N LEU A 99 -4.67 -13.09 15.86
CA LEU A 99 -5.44 -12.71 14.66
C LEU A 99 -4.55 -12.63 13.41
N GLY A 100 -3.28 -13.00 13.52
CA GLY A 100 -2.30 -12.96 12.44
C GLY A 100 -1.95 -11.53 11.99
N CYS A 101 -1.35 -11.44 10.81
CA CYS A 101 -0.99 -10.17 10.18
C CYS A 101 -2.05 -9.79 9.12
N ILE A 102 -2.58 -8.58 9.22
CA ILE A 102 -3.66 -8.09 8.35
C ILE A 102 -3.09 -6.97 7.48
N ASN A 103 -3.21 -7.11 6.16
CA ASN A 103 -2.72 -6.14 5.20
C ASN A 103 -3.84 -5.32 4.57
N VAL A 104 -3.61 -4.01 4.40
CA VAL A 104 -4.46 -3.13 3.59
C VAL A 104 -3.84 -3.04 2.19
N HIS A 105 -4.44 -3.75 1.23
CA HIS A 105 -3.98 -3.79 -0.15
C HIS A 105 -4.79 -2.84 -1.03
N ALA A 106 -4.13 -2.04 -1.87
CA ALA A 106 -4.77 -0.99 -2.67
C ALA A 106 -5.30 -1.50 -4.03
N SER A 107 -5.96 -2.66 -4.02
CA SER A 107 -6.76 -3.16 -5.16
C SER A 107 -7.90 -4.06 -4.68
N LEU A 108 -8.77 -4.42 -5.63
CA LEU A 108 -9.77 -5.47 -5.45
C LEU A 108 -9.13 -6.84 -5.76
N LEU A 109 -8.54 -7.47 -4.74
CA LEU A 109 -7.98 -8.82 -4.86
C LEU A 109 -9.04 -9.83 -5.33
N PRO A 110 -8.67 -10.83 -6.16
CA PRO A 110 -7.31 -11.23 -6.54
C PRO A 110 -6.65 -10.39 -7.65
N ARG A 111 -7.35 -9.40 -8.21
CA ARG A 111 -6.79 -8.53 -9.24
C ARG A 111 -5.72 -7.60 -8.63
N TRP A 112 -4.61 -7.43 -9.35
CA TRP A 112 -3.49 -6.56 -9.00
C TRP A 112 -2.76 -6.89 -7.70
N ARG A 113 -2.41 -8.16 -7.50
CA ARG A 113 -1.40 -8.56 -6.49
C ARG A 113 -0.06 -7.87 -6.77
N GLY A 114 0.67 -7.50 -5.74
CA GLY A 114 2.04 -7.00 -5.82
C GLY A 114 2.19 -5.49 -5.64
N ALA A 115 3.24 -4.95 -6.24
CA ALA A 115 3.87 -3.73 -5.74
C ALA A 115 3.27 -2.39 -6.23
N ALA A 116 2.51 -2.38 -7.32
CA ALA A 116 2.02 -1.13 -7.91
C ALA A 116 0.55 -1.19 -8.37
N PRO A 117 -0.40 -1.63 -7.53
CA PRO A 117 -1.79 -1.86 -7.96
C PRO A 117 -2.48 -0.61 -8.53
N ILE A 118 -2.30 0.54 -7.88
CA ILE A 118 -2.92 1.82 -8.24
C ILE A 118 -2.59 2.25 -9.69
N PRO A 119 -1.31 2.46 -10.05
CA PRO A 119 -0.98 2.90 -11.41
C PRO A 119 -1.32 1.83 -12.46
N ARG A 120 -1.22 0.54 -12.12
CA ARG A 120 -1.52 -0.55 -13.08
C ARG A 120 -3.02 -0.66 -13.38
N ALA A 121 -3.89 -0.40 -12.41
CA ALA A 121 -5.34 -0.31 -12.65
C ALA A 121 -5.68 0.83 -13.62
N ILE A 122 -5.09 2.02 -13.44
CA ILE A 122 -5.29 3.15 -14.35
C ILE A 122 -4.74 2.84 -15.75
N GLU A 123 -3.52 2.29 -15.83
CA GLU A 123 -2.84 1.97 -17.09
C GLU A 123 -3.63 0.93 -17.92
N ALA A 124 -4.14 -0.11 -17.27
CA ALA A 124 -5.00 -1.11 -17.89
C ALA A 124 -6.37 -0.55 -18.30
N GLY A 125 -6.80 0.55 -17.67
CA GLY A 125 -8.07 1.20 -17.94
C GLY A 125 -9.25 0.54 -17.23
N ASP A 126 -9.03 0.02 -16.03
CA ASP A 126 -10.08 -0.48 -15.17
C ASP A 126 -11.05 0.68 -14.83
N SER A 127 -12.35 0.40 -14.80
CA SER A 127 -13.38 1.37 -14.40
C SER A 127 -13.54 1.48 -12.89
N MET A 128 -13.16 0.41 -12.17
CA MET A 128 -13.29 0.27 -10.73
C MET A 128 -11.96 -0.22 -10.13
N THR A 129 -11.69 0.23 -8.92
CA THR A 129 -10.64 -0.30 -8.05
C THR A 129 -11.13 -0.26 -6.62
N GLY A 130 -10.26 -0.42 -5.64
CA GLY A 130 -10.65 -0.39 -4.25
C GLY A 130 -9.53 -0.80 -3.32
N VAL A 131 -9.92 -1.15 -2.12
CA VAL A 131 -9.06 -1.69 -1.08
C VAL A 131 -9.53 -3.07 -0.67
N SER A 132 -8.59 -3.94 -0.37
CA SER A 132 -8.80 -5.26 0.21
C SER A 132 -8.12 -5.32 1.57
N ILE A 133 -8.89 -5.60 2.62
CA ILE A 133 -8.35 -5.98 3.92
C ILE A 133 -8.18 -7.49 3.89
N MET A 134 -6.94 -7.96 3.91
CA MET A 134 -6.62 -9.39 3.72
C MET A 134 -5.76 -9.93 4.85
N GLN A 135 -5.92 -11.21 5.12
CA GLN A 135 -4.97 -11.97 5.91
C GLN A 135 -3.68 -12.13 5.12
N MET A 136 -2.53 -11.90 5.75
CA MET A 136 -1.24 -12.21 5.14
C MET A 136 -0.92 -13.69 5.30
N GLU A 137 -0.35 -14.26 4.24
CA GLU A 137 0.22 -15.60 4.20
C GLU A 137 1.62 -15.53 3.55
N ALA A 138 2.30 -16.68 3.39
CA ALA A 138 3.64 -16.71 2.81
C ALA A 138 3.70 -16.23 1.34
N GLY A 139 2.61 -16.39 0.58
CA GLY A 139 2.53 -15.93 -0.81
C GLY A 139 2.31 -14.43 -0.93
N LEU A 140 2.76 -13.85 -2.05
CA LEU A 140 2.60 -12.42 -2.33
C LEU A 140 1.12 -12.08 -2.60
N ASP A 141 0.49 -11.43 -1.62
CA ASP A 141 -0.91 -10.99 -1.67
C ASP A 141 -1.91 -12.11 -2.00
N THR A 142 -1.61 -13.34 -1.56
CA THR A 142 -2.43 -14.54 -1.84
C THR A 142 -3.48 -14.84 -0.78
N GLY A 143 -3.30 -14.28 0.43
CA GLY A 143 -4.07 -14.70 1.59
C GLY A 143 -5.56 -14.32 1.52
N PRO A 144 -6.41 -15.00 2.31
CA PRO A 144 -7.84 -14.77 2.34
C PRO A 144 -8.23 -13.30 2.58
N VAL A 145 -9.31 -12.85 1.96
CA VAL A 145 -9.79 -11.45 2.06
C VAL A 145 -10.93 -11.36 3.08
N TRP A 146 -10.82 -10.44 4.03
CA TRP A 146 -11.84 -10.15 5.04
C TRP A 146 -12.94 -9.24 4.48
N THR A 147 -12.55 -8.13 3.86
CA THR A 147 -13.47 -7.10 3.36
C THR A 147 -12.87 -6.42 2.15
N GLN A 148 -13.73 -6.02 1.22
CA GLN A 148 -13.37 -5.16 0.10
C GLN A 148 -14.27 -3.94 0.06
N THR A 149 -13.72 -2.81 -0.34
CA THR A 149 -14.50 -1.60 -0.61
C THR A 149 -14.03 -1.01 -1.93
N GLN A 150 -14.98 -0.74 -2.81
CA GLN A 150 -14.72 -0.31 -4.19
C GLN A 150 -14.91 1.21 -4.36
N THR A 151 -14.18 1.78 -5.31
CA THR A 151 -14.32 3.15 -5.79
C THR A 151 -14.15 3.18 -7.32
N PRO A 152 -14.87 4.07 -8.04
CA PRO A 152 -14.60 4.29 -9.46
C PRO A 152 -13.19 4.85 -9.68
N ILE A 153 -12.65 4.60 -10.88
CA ILE A 153 -11.52 5.32 -11.46
C ILE A 153 -12.11 6.32 -12.47
N HIS A 154 -12.04 7.61 -12.15
CA HIS A 154 -12.55 8.66 -13.02
C HIS A 154 -11.59 8.96 -14.18
N ASP A 155 -12.10 9.56 -15.25
CA ASP A 155 -11.30 9.90 -16.43
C ASP A 155 -10.23 10.97 -16.15
N ASN A 156 -10.42 11.77 -15.10
CA ASN A 156 -9.46 12.76 -14.62
C ASN A 156 -8.57 12.28 -13.46
N ASP A 157 -8.75 11.04 -12.97
CA ASP A 157 -7.87 10.51 -11.93
C ASP A 157 -6.46 10.27 -12.47
N ASN A 158 -5.47 10.58 -11.64
CA ASN A 158 -4.09 10.11 -11.81
C ASN A 158 -3.71 9.21 -10.63
N ALA A 159 -2.52 8.63 -10.66
CA ALA A 159 -2.13 7.71 -9.58
C ALA A 159 -2.04 8.39 -8.21
N GLN A 160 -1.74 9.71 -8.14
CA GLN A 160 -1.76 10.46 -6.87
C GLN A 160 -3.19 10.66 -6.33
N THR A 161 -4.13 11.16 -7.16
CA THR A 161 -5.51 11.41 -6.70
C THR A 161 -6.20 10.12 -6.27
N LEU A 162 -5.97 9.04 -7.02
CA LEU A 162 -6.47 7.73 -6.67
C LEU A 162 -5.78 7.15 -5.42
N HIS A 163 -4.48 7.38 -5.26
CA HIS A 163 -3.74 7.01 -4.04
C HIS A 163 -4.34 7.65 -2.79
N ASP A 164 -4.60 8.95 -2.82
CA ASP A 164 -5.11 9.67 -1.65
C ASP A 164 -6.53 9.20 -1.29
N ARG A 165 -7.38 8.99 -2.30
CA ARG A 165 -8.71 8.42 -2.10
C ARG A 165 -8.67 7.01 -1.53
N LEU A 166 -7.80 6.13 -2.05
CA LEU A 166 -7.67 4.75 -1.57
C LEU A 166 -7.03 4.68 -0.18
N SER A 167 -6.15 5.62 0.18
CA SER A 167 -5.55 5.68 1.51
C SER A 167 -6.59 5.99 2.59
N ALA A 168 -7.47 6.96 2.33
CA ALA A 168 -8.60 7.26 3.21
C ALA A 168 -9.60 6.09 3.28
N LEU A 169 -9.98 5.54 2.12
CA LEU A 169 -10.89 4.39 2.04
C LEU A 169 -10.34 3.17 2.81
N GLY A 170 -9.04 2.89 2.66
CA GLY A 170 -8.36 1.79 3.36
C GLY A 170 -8.40 1.94 4.87
N ALA A 171 -8.31 3.16 5.40
CA ALA A 171 -8.40 3.42 6.83
C ALA A 171 -9.82 3.12 7.38
N GLU A 172 -10.85 3.58 6.67
CA GLU A 172 -12.26 3.36 7.03
C GLU A 172 -12.64 1.87 6.95
N THR A 173 -12.26 1.21 5.85
CA THR A 173 -12.49 -0.23 5.67
C THR A 173 -11.78 -1.02 6.76
N LEU A 174 -10.51 -0.69 7.07
CA LEU A 174 -9.75 -1.40 8.11
C LEU A 174 -10.44 -1.35 9.47
N LEU A 175 -10.89 -0.16 9.92
CA LEU A 175 -11.54 -0.03 11.23
C LEU A 175 -12.81 -0.87 11.31
N THR A 176 -13.66 -0.77 10.28
CA THR A 176 -14.91 -1.52 10.20
C THR A 176 -14.65 -3.03 10.19
N THR A 177 -13.63 -3.47 9.44
CA THR A 177 -13.23 -4.88 9.39
C THR A 177 -12.73 -5.37 10.74
N LEU A 178 -11.87 -4.63 11.43
CA LEU A 178 -11.35 -5.02 12.74
C LEU A 178 -12.48 -5.14 13.77
N GLU A 179 -13.44 -4.22 13.77
CA GLU A 179 -14.60 -4.30 14.65
C GLU A 179 -15.41 -5.59 14.41
N GLN A 180 -15.67 -5.94 13.16
CA GLN A 180 -16.42 -7.16 12.82
C GLN A 180 -15.64 -8.45 13.14
N ILE A 181 -14.31 -8.43 13.01
CA ILE A 181 -13.43 -9.54 13.42
C ILE A 181 -13.54 -9.76 14.94
N ILE A 182 -13.43 -8.69 15.74
CA ILE A 182 -13.53 -8.77 17.21
C ILE A 182 -14.89 -9.32 17.64
N GLN A 183 -15.96 -8.93 16.94
CA GLN A 183 -17.32 -9.41 17.21
C GLN A 183 -17.56 -10.85 16.73
N GLY A 184 -16.59 -11.50 16.07
CA GLY A 184 -16.73 -12.85 15.51
C GLY A 184 -17.73 -12.94 14.36
N LYS A 185 -18.09 -11.81 13.73
CA LYS A 185 -19.12 -11.72 12.68
C LYS A 185 -18.58 -11.91 11.28
N LEU A 186 -17.26 -11.83 11.11
CA LEU A 186 -16.63 -11.88 9.81
C LEU A 186 -15.76 -13.13 9.69
N LYS A 187 -15.75 -13.73 8.50
CA LYS A 187 -14.83 -14.79 8.11
C LYS A 187 -14.17 -14.38 6.80
N PRO A 188 -12.85 -14.63 6.63
CA PRO A 188 -12.20 -14.27 5.40
C PRO A 188 -12.53 -15.32 4.33
N HIS A 189 -12.57 -14.89 3.08
CA HIS A 189 -12.82 -15.78 1.94
C HIS A 189 -11.53 -15.98 1.12
N THR A 190 -11.30 -17.21 0.69
CA THR A 190 -10.14 -17.55 -0.13
C THR A 190 -10.24 -16.90 -1.50
N GLN A 191 -9.12 -16.36 -1.98
CA GLN A 191 -9.03 -15.77 -3.31
C GLN A 191 -9.10 -16.83 -4.42
N ASN A 192 -9.80 -16.54 -5.52
CA ASN A 192 -9.74 -17.36 -6.72
C ASN A 192 -8.44 -17.08 -7.51
N ALA A 193 -7.47 -18.00 -7.45
CA ALA A 193 -6.18 -17.83 -8.11
C ALA A 193 -6.26 -17.67 -9.63
N ALA A 194 -7.30 -18.22 -10.30
CA ALA A 194 -7.48 -18.10 -11.74
C ALA A 194 -7.83 -16.67 -12.20
N GLN A 195 -8.30 -15.82 -11.28
CA GLN A 195 -8.66 -14.42 -11.54
C GLN A 195 -7.52 -13.45 -11.17
N ALA A 196 -6.38 -13.96 -10.69
CA ALA A 196 -5.29 -13.13 -10.25
C ALA A 196 -4.53 -12.50 -11.42
N CYS A 197 -4.15 -11.23 -11.26
CA CYS A 197 -3.15 -10.58 -12.10
C CYS A 197 -2.15 -9.80 -11.24
N TYR A 198 -0.95 -9.55 -11.76
CA TYR A 198 0.16 -9.00 -10.98
C TYR A 198 0.51 -7.58 -11.41
N ALA A 199 0.43 -6.67 -10.44
CA ALA A 199 0.83 -5.28 -10.56
C ALA A 199 2.34 -5.13 -10.34
N LYS A 200 3.12 -5.35 -11.41
CA LYS A 200 4.58 -5.19 -11.38
C LYS A 200 4.97 -3.79 -10.95
N LYS A 201 6.00 -3.69 -10.10
CA LYS A 201 6.62 -2.43 -9.68
C LYS A 201 6.96 -1.56 -10.91
N LEU A 202 6.57 -0.28 -10.87
CA LEU A 202 6.96 0.67 -11.91
C LEU A 202 8.47 0.86 -11.92
N ARG A 203 9.04 1.04 -13.12
CA ARG A 203 10.46 1.37 -13.31
C ARG A 203 10.62 2.67 -14.10
N LYS A 204 11.79 3.32 -13.98
CA LYS A 204 12.05 4.62 -14.63
C LYS A 204 12.06 4.53 -16.17
N ASP A 205 12.51 3.42 -16.73
CA ASP A 205 12.50 3.10 -18.17
C ASP A 205 11.08 3.03 -18.75
N GLU A 206 10.06 2.79 -17.91
CA GLU A 206 8.66 2.78 -18.36
C GLU A 206 8.12 4.19 -18.66
N SER A 207 8.86 5.26 -18.30
CA SER A 207 8.43 6.64 -18.51
C SER A 207 8.26 7.01 -19.99
N ALA A 208 9.07 6.45 -20.89
CA ALA A 208 9.02 6.82 -22.31
C ALA A 208 7.67 6.44 -22.94
N LEU A 209 7.04 7.39 -23.62
CA LEU A 209 5.84 7.14 -24.41
C LEU A 209 6.22 6.59 -25.79
N ALA A 210 5.54 5.51 -26.19
CA ALA A 210 5.59 4.99 -27.54
C ALA A 210 4.47 5.64 -28.35
N TRP A 211 4.76 6.73 -29.06
CA TRP A 211 3.76 7.51 -29.82
C TRP A 211 3.02 6.74 -30.92
N SER A 212 3.50 5.55 -31.28
CA SER A 212 2.77 4.63 -32.17
C SER A 212 1.55 3.98 -31.50
N GLN A 213 1.40 4.09 -30.17
CA GLN A 213 0.24 3.55 -29.45
C GLN A 213 -1.00 4.43 -29.62
N PRO A 214 -2.21 3.85 -29.54
CA PRO A 214 -3.46 4.61 -29.52
C PRO A 214 -3.47 5.70 -28.44
N ALA A 215 -4.05 6.86 -28.76
CA ALA A 215 -4.13 8.01 -27.86
C ALA A 215 -4.73 7.67 -26.49
N LYS A 216 -5.75 6.79 -26.45
CA LYS A 216 -6.38 6.32 -25.20
C LYS A 216 -5.39 5.60 -24.26
N LEU A 217 -4.44 4.82 -24.81
CA LEU A 217 -3.42 4.15 -24.01
C LEU A 217 -2.37 5.14 -23.49
N LEU A 218 -1.95 6.09 -24.34
CA LEU A 218 -1.04 7.16 -23.94
C LEU A 218 -1.66 8.03 -22.84
N HIS A 219 -2.94 8.39 -22.97
CA HIS A 219 -3.70 9.15 -21.99
C HIS A 219 -3.70 8.43 -20.62
N ARG A 220 -4.02 7.13 -20.58
CA ARG A 220 -3.97 6.32 -19.36
C ARG A 220 -2.55 6.25 -18.78
N LYS A 221 -1.54 6.04 -19.63
CA LYS A 221 -0.14 5.94 -19.20
C LYS A 221 0.36 7.24 -18.57
N ILE A 222 0.02 8.40 -19.14
CA ILE A 222 0.37 9.71 -18.55
C ILE A 222 -0.22 9.84 -17.14
N ARG A 223 -1.51 9.51 -16.96
CA ARG A 223 -2.18 9.55 -15.66
C ARG A 223 -1.63 8.54 -14.65
N ALA A 224 -1.39 7.31 -15.11
CA ALA A 224 -0.87 6.22 -14.28
C ALA A 224 0.55 6.48 -13.74
N LEU A 225 1.40 7.15 -14.52
CA LEU A 225 2.78 7.43 -14.12
C LEU A 225 2.95 8.76 -13.37
N ASN A 226 1.87 9.50 -13.09
CA ASN A 226 1.90 10.75 -12.31
C ASN A 226 1.64 10.43 -10.82
N PRO A 227 2.58 10.71 -9.90
CA PRO A 227 3.72 11.65 -10.03
C PRO A 227 5.08 10.97 -10.21
N TRP A 228 5.11 9.64 -10.32
CA TRP A 228 6.34 8.89 -10.54
C TRP A 228 6.11 7.66 -11.44
N PRO A 229 6.98 7.39 -12.43
CA PRO A 229 8.17 8.16 -12.84
C PRO A 229 7.88 9.42 -13.68
N VAL A 230 6.61 9.71 -13.96
CA VAL A 230 6.09 10.68 -14.94
C VAL A 230 6.41 10.26 -16.36
N ALA A 231 5.39 10.26 -17.22
CA ALA A 231 5.55 9.98 -18.63
C ALA A 231 6.53 10.97 -19.29
N SER A 232 7.25 10.54 -20.31
CA SER A 232 8.25 11.36 -20.98
C SER A 232 8.31 11.13 -22.49
N THR A 233 8.85 12.11 -23.19
CA THR A 233 9.17 12.03 -24.61
C THR A 233 10.43 12.83 -24.95
N ILE A 234 10.93 12.70 -26.17
CA ILE A 234 12.07 13.47 -26.67
C ILE A 234 11.56 14.50 -27.68
N TRP A 235 11.90 15.77 -27.47
CA TRP A 235 11.61 16.86 -28.39
C TRP A 235 12.86 17.71 -28.59
N LYS A 236 13.29 17.88 -29.84
CA LYS A 236 14.54 18.60 -30.19
C LYS A 236 15.75 18.16 -29.36
N GLY A 237 15.92 16.84 -29.20
CA GLY A 237 17.02 16.24 -28.42
C GLY A 237 16.90 16.39 -26.90
N LYS A 238 15.81 16.96 -26.37
CA LYS A 238 15.59 17.14 -24.93
C LYS A 238 14.46 16.26 -24.42
N THR A 239 14.62 15.71 -23.22
CA THR A 239 13.55 14.99 -22.53
C THR A 239 12.51 15.96 -22.00
N ILE A 240 11.26 15.79 -22.40
CA ILE A 240 10.10 16.49 -21.87
C ILE A 240 9.32 15.54 -20.98
N ARG A 241 8.94 16.00 -19.78
CA ARG A 241 8.05 15.27 -18.85
C ARG A 241 6.61 15.72 -19.05
N LEU A 242 5.71 14.76 -19.19
CA LEU A 242 4.29 14.96 -19.45
C LEU A 242 3.53 14.68 -18.16
N TRP A 243 3.13 15.73 -17.46
CA TRP A 243 2.47 15.64 -16.15
C TRP A 243 0.97 15.46 -16.24
N ASN A 244 0.34 16.03 -17.25
CA ASN A 244 -1.10 15.97 -17.44
C ASN A 244 -1.44 15.82 -18.92
N VAL A 245 -2.66 15.39 -19.18
CA VAL A 245 -3.23 15.19 -20.51
C VAL A 245 -4.69 15.61 -20.47
N ALA A 246 -5.12 16.39 -21.47
CA ALA A 246 -6.53 16.76 -21.60
C ALA A 246 -7.34 15.57 -22.15
N GLN A 247 -8.65 15.57 -21.86
CA GLN A 247 -9.58 14.57 -22.40
C GLN A 247 -9.72 14.70 -23.92
#